data_AF-A0A442GLU2-F1
#
_entry.id   AF-A0A442GLU2-F1
#
_cell.length_a   1.000
_cell.length_b   1.000
_cell.length_c   1.000
_cell.angle_alpha   90.00
_cell.angle_beta   90.00
_cell.angle_gamma   90.00
#
_symmetry.space_group_name_H-M   'P 1'
#
loop_
_entity.id
_entity.type
_entity.pdbx_description
1 polymer ?
#
loop_
_entity_poly.entity_id
_entity_poly.type
_entity_poly.pdbx_seq_one_letter_code
_entity_poly.pdbx_strand_id
1 'polypeptide(L)'
;MAEQAGREKCTCDLERSGTNQNGAWVKNATACWLTEFHQSHWCDISVESLEGSQSHSALVQTLFKLDAGGSDLVRAFQTQFENFIGTTADDGKATDDFDRQTARDAVPVLLKDKQEEIGECVNAFRDASFGKGGKSVADEEKFRCSVGQESGWLRMEFRIGDDWLVYALSPKR
;
A
#
# COMPACT_ATOMS: atom_id res chain seq x y z
N MET A 1 -17.67 9.51 14.22
CA MET A 1 -17.04 10.71 13.63
C MET A 1 -16.18 10.22 12.48
N ALA A 2 -16.26 10.82 11.29
CA ALA A 2 -15.48 10.36 10.15
C ALA A 2 -14.00 10.60 10.44
N GLU A 3 -13.21 9.51 10.49
CA GLU A 3 -11.76 9.57 10.63
C GLU A 3 -11.21 10.42 9.48
N GLN A 4 -10.44 11.47 9.77
CA GLN A 4 -9.82 12.30 8.74
C GLN A 4 -8.97 11.41 7.84
N ALA A 5 -9.13 11.58 6.52
CA ALA A 5 -8.35 10.87 5.53
C ALA A 5 -6.93 11.45 5.54
N GLY A 6 -5.98 10.74 6.15
CA GLY A 6 -4.56 11.02 6.03
C GLY A 6 -3.96 10.24 4.87
N ARG A 7 -2.81 10.69 4.32
CA ARG A 7 -2.11 10.07 3.17
C ARG A 7 -1.78 8.58 3.36
N GLU A 8 -1.71 8.13 4.61
CA GLU A 8 -1.54 6.73 5.00
C GLU A 8 -2.71 5.81 4.59
N LYS A 9 -3.87 6.38 4.23
CA LYS A 9 -5.09 5.64 3.86
C LYS A 9 -5.25 5.53 2.34
N CYS A 10 -6.33 4.90 1.89
CA CYS A 10 -6.76 4.90 0.48
C CYS A 10 -7.27 6.28 0.03
N THR A 11 -6.34 7.24 -0.05
CA THR A 11 -6.56 8.62 -0.45
C THR A 11 -5.56 9.05 -1.50
N CYS A 12 -6.03 9.90 -2.39
CA CYS A 12 -5.27 10.52 -3.45
C CYS A 12 -4.67 11.87 -3.08
N ASP A 13 -4.72 12.24 -1.80
CA ASP A 13 -4.13 13.49 -1.33
C ASP A 13 -2.60 13.39 -1.26
N LEU A 14 -1.95 14.05 -2.21
CA LEU A 14 -0.50 14.14 -2.31
C LEU A 14 0.08 15.19 -1.34
N GLU A 15 -0.75 16.07 -0.76
CA GLU A 15 -0.31 17.10 0.18
C GLU A 15 -0.28 16.59 1.63
N ARG A 16 0.84 16.80 2.33
CA ARG A 16 1.03 16.34 3.72
C ARG A 16 0.21 17.14 4.75
N SER A 17 -0.35 18.29 4.38
CA SER A 17 -0.87 19.28 5.33
C SER A 17 -2.39 19.22 5.47
N GLY A 18 -2.90 18.08 5.95
CA GLY A 18 -4.08 18.02 6.81
C GLY A 18 -5.34 18.73 6.31
N THR A 19 -5.91 18.23 5.22
CA THR A 19 -7.35 18.13 4.89
C THR A 19 -7.36 17.58 3.47
N ASN A 20 -8.16 16.55 3.16
CA ASN A 20 -8.36 16.04 1.79
C ASN A 20 -8.87 17.18 0.89
N GLN A 21 -7.98 18.04 0.42
CA GLN A 21 -8.31 19.20 -0.41
C GLN A 21 -8.15 18.84 -1.88
N ASN A 22 -7.26 17.90 -2.19
CA ASN A 22 -6.86 17.56 -3.55
C ASN A 22 -6.77 16.04 -3.71
N GLY A 23 -7.89 15.34 -3.96
CA GLY A 23 -7.85 13.91 -4.29
C GLY A 23 -9.15 13.12 -4.09
N ALA A 24 -9.24 11.96 -4.75
CA ALA A 24 -10.23 10.93 -4.48
C ALA A 24 -9.92 10.18 -3.17
N TRP A 25 -10.94 9.67 -2.48
CA TRP A 25 -10.72 8.81 -1.31
C TRP A 25 -11.82 7.77 -1.23
N VAL A 26 -11.47 6.62 -0.66
CA VAL A 26 -12.42 5.52 -0.48
C VAL A 26 -12.74 5.35 1.00
N LYS A 27 -14.01 5.51 1.33
CA LYS A 27 -14.50 5.25 2.68
C LYS A 27 -14.53 3.74 2.95
N ASN A 28 -14.11 3.34 4.15
CA ASN A 28 -14.13 1.94 4.60
C ASN A 28 -13.25 1.00 3.76
N ALA A 29 -12.28 1.49 2.98
CA ALA A 29 -11.29 0.60 2.40
C ALA A 29 -10.37 0.06 3.49
N THR A 30 -10.04 -1.22 3.41
CA THR A 30 -9.08 -1.89 4.31
C THR A 30 -7.82 -2.34 3.58
N ALA A 31 -7.87 -2.44 2.25
CA ALA A 31 -6.70 -2.62 1.38
C ALA A 31 -6.94 -1.95 0.02
N CYS A 32 -5.94 -1.27 -0.52
CA CYS A 32 -6.00 -0.69 -1.87
C CYS A 32 -4.61 -0.53 -2.50
N TRP A 33 -4.62 -0.47 -3.82
CA TRP A 33 -3.52 0.02 -4.62
C TRP A 33 -3.81 1.43 -5.11
N LEU A 34 -2.81 2.30 -5.08
CA LEU A 34 -2.88 3.65 -5.65
C LEU A 34 -1.73 3.86 -6.62
N THR A 35 -2.01 4.53 -7.74
CA THR A 35 -0.97 4.98 -8.67
C THR A 35 -0.89 6.49 -8.60
N GLU A 36 0.20 7.04 -8.06
CA GLU A 36 0.43 8.48 -7.88
C GLU A 36 1.21 9.08 -9.05
N PHE A 37 0.54 9.91 -9.84
CA PHE A 37 1.11 10.68 -10.95
C PHE A 37 1.48 12.09 -10.47
N HIS A 38 2.72 12.23 -10.02
CA HIS A 38 3.17 13.47 -9.35
C HIS A 38 3.17 14.69 -10.29
N GLN A 39 3.36 14.50 -11.60
CA GLN A 39 3.40 15.62 -12.56
C GLN A 39 2.04 16.30 -12.74
N SER A 40 0.95 15.55 -12.60
CA SER A 40 -0.42 16.03 -12.80
C SER A 40 -1.20 16.20 -11.51
N HIS A 41 -0.56 15.98 -10.34
CA HIS A 41 -1.20 15.93 -9.03
C HIS A 41 -2.45 15.02 -9.00
N TRP A 42 -2.38 13.91 -9.73
CA TRP A 42 -3.48 12.98 -9.91
C TRP A 42 -3.12 11.58 -9.41
N CYS A 43 -4.12 10.76 -9.09
CA CYS A 43 -3.92 9.33 -8.90
C CYS A 43 -5.13 8.49 -9.25
N ASP A 44 -4.86 7.22 -9.52
CA ASP A 44 -5.85 6.15 -9.65
C ASP A 44 -5.91 5.33 -8.36
N ILE A 45 -7.11 4.88 -7.95
CA ILE A 45 -7.31 4.04 -6.77
C ILE A 45 -8.05 2.78 -7.17
N SER A 46 -7.41 1.64 -6.92
CA SER A 46 -8.01 0.32 -7.05
C SER A 46 -8.22 -0.30 -5.66
N VAL A 47 -9.48 -0.56 -5.30
CA VAL A 47 -9.85 -1.09 -3.99
C VAL A 47 -9.78 -2.61 -4.01
N GLU A 48 -8.92 -3.20 -3.16
CA GLU A 48 -8.87 -4.66 -3.00
C GLU A 48 -9.87 -5.16 -1.97
N SER A 49 -10.08 -4.38 -0.90
CA SER A 49 -10.91 -4.82 0.20
C SER A 49 -11.57 -3.66 0.95
N LEU A 50 -12.77 -3.93 1.45
CA LEU A 50 -13.55 -3.03 2.29
C LEU A 50 -13.67 -3.59 3.72
N GLU A 51 -14.02 -2.71 4.65
CA GLU A 51 -14.25 -2.99 6.08
C GLU A 51 -15.28 -4.11 6.25
N GLY A 52 -15.04 -5.01 7.23
CA GLY A 52 -15.88 -6.17 7.47
C GLY A 52 -15.69 -7.35 6.48
N SER A 53 -14.79 -7.27 5.50
CA SER A 53 -14.49 -8.41 4.63
C SER A 53 -13.69 -9.50 5.37
N GLN A 54 -14.05 -10.76 5.12
CA GLN A 54 -13.30 -11.90 5.67
C GLN A 54 -11.90 -12.03 5.04
N SER A 55 -11.73 -11.58 3.79
CA SER A 55 -10.48 -11.62 3.05
C SER A 55 -9.41 -10.71 3.64
N HIS A 56 -9.75 -9.49 4.07
CA HIS A 56 -8.81 -8.57 4.70
C HIS A 56 -8.25 -9.13 6.01
N SER A 57 -9.14 -9.68 6.84
CA SER A 57 -8.74 -10.29 8.13
C SER A 57 -7.80 -11.48 7.95
N ALA A 58 -8.04 -12.30 6.92
CA ALA A 58 -7.19 -13.43 6.60
C ALA A 58 -5.80 -12.98 6.10
N LEU A 59 -5.74 -11.93 5.28
CA LEU A 59 -4.48 -11.35 4.80
C LEU A 59 -3.63 -10.83 5.95
N VAL A 60 -4.18 -9.96 6.81
CA VAL A 60 -3.44 -9.38 7.95
C VAL A 60 -2.93 -10.47 8.90
N GLN A 61 -3.77 -11.46 9.23
CA GLN A 61 -3.34 -12.59 10.07
C GLN A 61 -2.26 -13.44 9.41
N THR A 62 -2.30 -13.59 8.09
CA THR A 62 -1.27 -14.31 7.35
C THR A 62 0.03 -13.54 7.44
N LEU A 63 0.05 -12.24 7.12
CA LEU A 63 1.25 -11.40 7.21
C LEU A 63 1.89 -11.43 8.60
N PHE A 64 1.09 -11.43 9.67
CA PHE A 64 1.62 -11.47 11.05
C PHE A 64 2.19 -12.82 11.49
N LYS A 65 1.79 -13.92 10.82
CA LYS A 65 2.32 -15.26 11.06
C LYS A 65 3.58 -15.56 10.26
N LEU A 66 3.80 -14.82 9.16
CA LEU A 66 5.02 -14.95 8.38
C LEU A 66 6.20 -14.41 9.17
N ASP A 67 7.33 -15.08 9.03
CA ASP A 67 8.57 -14.63 9.65
C ASP A 67 8.98 -13.28 9.05
N ALA A 68 9.23 -12.31 9.92
CA ALA A 68 9.58 -10.97 9.49
C ALA A 68 11.01 -10.99 8.93
N GLY A 69 11.13 -10.83 7.61
CA GLY A 69 12.38 -11.01 6.88
C GLY A 69 12.52 -12.37 6.19
N GLY A 70 11.49 -13.22 6.24
CA GLY A 70 11.44 -14.48 5.47
C GLY A 70 10.96 -14.29 4.03
N SER A 71 11.38 -15.18 3.13
CA SER A 71 10.98 -15.17 1.71
C SER A 71 9.47 -15.30 1.49
N ASP A 72 8.76 -15.88 2.46
CA ASP A 72 7.31 -16.05 2.39
C ASP A 72 6.56 -14.70 2.45
N LEU A 73 7.14 -13.70 3.14
CA LEU A 73 6.56 -12.35 3.21
C LEU A 73 6.61 -11.66 1.85
N VAL A 74 7.78 -11.72 1.20
CA VAL A 74 7.99 -11.24 -0.17
C VAL A 74 7.01 -11.90 -1.12
N ARG A 75 6.85 -13.23 -1.03
CA ARG A 75 5.92 -13.98 -1.86
C ARG A 75 4.46 -13.56 -1.64
N ALA A 76 4.07 -13.26 -0.41
CA ALA A 76 2.72 -12.80 -0.11
C ALA A 76 2.41 -11.45 -0.79
N PHE A 77 3.32 -10.48 -0.72
CA PHE A 77 3.17 -9.20 -1.41
C PHE A 77 3.24 -9.34 -2.94
N GLN A 78 4.13 -10.20 -3.47
CA GLN A 78 4.16 -10.50 -4.90
C GLN A 78 2.81 -11.06 -5.37
N THR A 79 2.20 -11.96 -4.61
CA THR A 79 0.88 -12.51 -4.94
C THR A 79 -0.22 -11.43 -4.94
N GLN A 80 -0.21 -10.50 -3.98
CA GLN A 80 -1.17 -9.38 -3.99
C GLN A 80 -0.98 -8.48 -5.22
N PHE A 81 0.28 -8.17 -5.55
CA PHE A 81 0.60 -7.37 -6.72
C PHE A 81 0.18 -8.05 -8.04
N GLU A 82 0.45 -9.34 -8.19
CA GLU A 82 0.02 -10.11 -9.37
C GLU A 82 -1.51 -10.12 -9.52
N ASN A 83 -2.24 -10.28 -8.42
CA ASN A 83 -3.70 -10.21 -8.42
C ASN A 83 -4.19 -8.82 -8.86
N PHE A 84 -3.61 -7.75 -8.34
CA PHE A 84 -3.95 -6.37 -8.71
C PHE A 84 -3.72 -6.10 -10.20
N ILE A 85 -2.57 -6.48 -10.73
CA ILE A 85 -2.24 -6.32 -12.14
C ILE A 85 -3.12 -7.20 -13.04
N GLY A 86 -3.56 -8.36 -12.53
CA GLY A 86 -4.48 -9.27 -13.22
C GLY A 86 -5.91 -8.74 -13.31
N THR A 87 -6.43 -8.11 -12.25
CA THR A 87 -7.82 -7.60 -12.21
C THR A 87 -7.99 -6.26 -12.94
N THR A 88 -6.98 -5.38 -12.89
CA THR A 88 -7.00 -4.10 -13.62
C THR A 88 -6.91 -4.24 -15.15
N ALA A 89 -6.60 -5.43 -15.67
CA ALA A 89 -6.61 -5.71 -17.11
C ALA A 89 -8.03 -5.88 -17.69
N ASP A 90 -9.03 -6.20 -16.87
CA ASP A 90 -10.37 -6.58 -17.32
C ASP A 90 -11.34 -5.37 -17.37
N ASP A 91 -11.08 -4.29 -16.63
CA ASP A 91 -12.07 -3.21 -16.42
C ASP A 91 -12.21 -2.23 -17.59
N GLY A 92 -11.50 -2.43 -18.72
CA GLY A 92 -11.60 -1.58 -19.94
C GLY A 92 -11.18 -0.10 -19.74
N LYS A 93 -10.96 0.33 -18.51
CA LYS A 93 -10.32 1.58 -18.10
C LYS A 93 -8.83 1.33 -18.00
N ALA A 94 -8.21 1.10 -19.15
CA ALA A 94 -6.78 1.31 -19.22
C ALA A 94 -6.55 2.79 -18.88
N THR A 95 -6.08 3.05 -17.66
CA THR A 95 -5.28 4.24 -17.39
C THR A 95 -4.07 4.10 -18.31
N ASP A 96 -4.18 4.65 -19.53
CA ASP A 96 -3.15 4.61 -20.58
C ASP A 96 -1.77 5.11 -20.08
N ASP A 97 -1.74 5.79 -18.93
CA ASP A 97 -0.53 6.36 -18.32
C ASP A 97 0.23 5.44 -17.36
N PHE A 98 -0.36 4.39 -16.77
CA PHE A 98 0.42 3.53 -15.84
C PHE A 98 1.15 2.42 -16.59
N ASP A 99 2.49 2.48 -16.61
CA ASP A 99 3.33 1.46 -17.24
C ASP A 99 3.36 0.16 -16.41
N ARG A 100 2.36 -0.69 -16.69
CA ARG A 100 2.19 -2.00 -16.05
C ARG A 100 3.34 -2.96 -16.36
N GLN A 101 3.98 -2.83 -17.52
CA GLN A 101 5.07 -3.72 -17.90
C GLN A 101 6.30 -3.41 -17.05
N THR A 102 6.65 -2.12 -16.93
CA THR A 102 7.71 -1.68 -16.01
C THR A 102 7.38 -2.04 -14.57
N ALA A 103 6.11 -1.95 -14.13
CA ALA A 103 5.72 -2.41 -12.80
C ALA A 103 5.93 -3.92 -12.59
N ARG A 104 5.57 -4.76 -13.58
CA ARG A 104 5.78 -6.21 -13.54
C ARG A 104 7.24 -6.60 -13.42
N ASP A 105 8.13 -5.82 -14.04
CA ASP A 105 9.56 -6.07 -14.00
C ASP A 105 10.22 -5.50 -12.72
N ALA A 106 9.78 -4.35 -12.24
CA ALA A 106 10.40 -3.65 -11.10
C ALA A 106 9.92 -4.12 -9.73
N VAL A 107 8.60 -4.32 -9.53
CA VAL A 107 8.04 -4.61 -8.20
C VAL A 107 8.58 -5.91 -7.60
N PRO A 108 8.65 -7.05 -8.34
CA PRO A 108 9.19 -8.28 -7.78
C PRO A 108 10.66 -8.17 -7.37
N VAL A 109 11.46 -7.38 -8.12
CA VAL A 109 12.87 -7.11 -7.81
C VAL A 109 12.97 -6.26 -6.55
N LEU A 110 12.22 -5.15 -6.46
CA LEU A 110 12.20 -4.29 -5.29
C LEU A 110 11.75 -5.03 -4.03
N LEU A 111 10.72 -5.86 -4.12
CA LEU A 111 10.25 -6.67 -2.99
C LEU A 111 11.32 -7.64 -2.49
N LYS A 112 12.13 -8.19 -3.39
CA LYS A 112 13.20 -9.13 -3.05
C LYS A 112 14.44 -8.42 -2.50
N ASP A 113 14.81 -7.29 -3.11
CA ASP A 113 15.94 -6.46 -2.70
C ASP A 113 15.70 -5.80 -1.34
N LYS A 114 14.44 -5.53 -0.99
CA LYS A 114 14.01 -4.83 0.24
C LYS A 114 13.36 -5.74 1.28
N GLN A 115 13.68 -7.03 1.23
CA GLN A 115 13.06 -8.05 2.08
C GLN A 115 13.21 -7.75 3.58
N GLU A 116 14.37 -7.26 4.02
CA GLU A 116 14.63 -6.94 5.42
C GLU A 116 13.78 -5.73 5.87
N GLU A 117 13.79 -4.67 5.08
CA GLU A 117 13.03 -3.44 5.33
C GLU A 117 11.52 -3.71 5.36
N ILE A 118 11.02 -4.56 4.45
CA ILE A 118 9.62 -5.00 4.43
C ILE A 118 9.28 -5.77 5.71
N GLY A 119 10.18 -6.65 6.16
CA GLY A 119 10.03 -7.37 7.42
C GLY A 119 9.91 -6.44 8.62
N GLU A 120 10.79 -5.44 8.72
CA GLU A 120 10.71 -4.41 9.77
C GLU A 120 9.41 -3.61 9.70
N CYS A 121 8.94 -3.31 8.50
CA CYS A 121 7.73 -2.54 8.29
C CYS A 121 6.46 -3.31 8.67
N VAL A 122 6.42 -4.61 8.36
CA VAL A 122 5.33 -5.51 8.76
C VAL A 122 5.35 -5.75 10.27
N ASN A 123 6.52 -5.80 10.90
CA ASN A 123 6.62 -5.81 12.36
C ASN A 123 6.05 -4.54 12.98
N ALA A 124 6.40 -3.37 12.45
CA ALA A 124 5.84 -2.10 12.91
C ALA A 124 4.32 -2.03 12.70
N PHE A 125 3.83 -2.56 11.58
CA PHE A 125 2.39 -2.66 11.31
C PHE A 125 1.69 -3.59 12.31
N ARG A 126 2.29 -4.74 12.63
CA ARG A 126 1.81 -5.64 13.67
C ARG A 126 1.74 -4.94 15.03
N ASP A 127 2.81 -4.27 15.42
CA ASP A 127 2.86 -3.52 16.68
C ASP A 127 1.79 -2.42 16.73
N ALA A 128 1.55 -1.72 15.63
CA ALA A 128 0.47 -0.74 15.48
C ALA A 128 -0.93 -1.35 15.60
N SER A 129 -1.17 -2.53 15.03
CA SER A 129 -2.42 -3.29 15.23
C SER A 129 -2.66 -3.67 16.70
N PHE A 130 -1.62 -3.75 17.52
CA PHE A 130 -1.70 -4.01 18.97
C PHE A 130 -1.57 -2.74 19.83
N GLY A 131 -1.67 -1.54 19.24
CA GLY A 131 -1.71 -0.27 19.96
C GLY A 131 -0.35 0.30 20.37
N LYS A 132 0.76 -0.23 19.83
CA LYS A 132 2.09 0.38 19.95
C LYS A 132 2.28 1.30 18.75
N GLY A 133 2.49 2.60 18.96
CA GLY A 133 2.45 3.62 17.89
C GLY A 133 3.26 3.30 16.63
N GLY A 134 2.83 3.85 15.48
CA GLY A 134 3.44 3.62 14.17
C GLY A 134 4.88 4.16 14.03
N LYS A 135 5.62 3.59 13.08
CA LYS A 135 7.03 3.91 12.77
C LYS A 135 7.19 4.04 11.24
N SER A 136 7.92 5.05 10.79
CA SER A 136 8.47 5.08 9.42
C SER A 136 9.74 4.25 9.40
N VAL A 137 9.80 3.23 8.54
CA VAL A 137 10.83 2.18 8.61
C VAL A 137 11.84 2.27 7.48
N ALA A 138 11.41 2.64 6.26
CA ALA A 138 12.30 2.79 5.12
C ALA A 138 11.89 3.98 4.25
N ASP A 139 12.85 4.86 3.91
CA ASP A 139 12.68 5.94 2.94
C ASP A 139 13.89 5.95 2.02
N GLU A 140 13.72 5.39 0.81
CA GLU A 140 14.73 5.39 -0.24
C GLU A 140 14.13 5.93 -1.54
N GLU A 141 15.00 6.18 -2.51
CA GLU A 141 14.63 6.75 -3.81
C GLU A 141 13.64 5.86 -4.59
N LYS A 142 13.73 4.54 -4.42
CA LYS A 142 12.95 3.56 -5.19
C LYS A 142 11.88 2.82 -4.40
N PHE A 143 11.98 2.81 -3.07
CA PHE A 143 11.07 2.09 -2.20
C PHE A 143 10.90 2.86 -0.90
N ARG A 144 9.66 2.96 -0.44
CA ARG A 144 9.34 3.51 0.88
C ARG A 144 8.40 2.59 1.61
N CYS A 145 8.59 2.49 2.91
CA CYS A 145 7.67 1.80 3.76
C CYS A 145 7.47 2.54 5.07
N SER A 146 6.21 2.82 5.37
CA SER A 146 5.80 3.59 6.54
C SER A 146 4.57 3.00 7.19
N VAL A 147 4.48 3.17 8.51
CA VAL A 147 3.29 2.86 9.30
C VAL A 147 2.81 4.14 9.96
N GLY A 148 1.58 4.54 9.64
CA GLY A 148 0.96 5.75 10.15
C GLY A 148 0.95 5.78 11.68
N GLN A 149 1.46 6.84 12.30
CA GLN A 149 1.59 6.90 13.75
C GLN A 149 0.24 6.91 14.46
N GLU A 150 -0.75 7.62 13.89
CA GLU A 150 -2.09 7.76 14.45
C GLU A 150 -3.07 6.71 13.93
N SER A 151 -2.96 6.35 12.65
CA SER A 151 -3.88 5.43 11.99
C SER A 151 -3.47 3.96 12.11
N GLY A 152 -2.16 3.70 12.27
CA GLY A 152 -1.54 2.38 12.18
C GLY A 152 -1.54 1.75 10.79
N TRP A 153 -1.89 2.49 9.74
CA TRP A 153 -1.90 1.98 8.36
C TRP A 153 -0.51 1.69 7.85
N LEU A 154 -0.32 0.52 7.24
CA LEU A 154 0.86 0.20 6.47
C LEU A 154 0.74 0.82 5.08
N ARG A 155 1.77 1.54 4.66
CA ARG A 155 1.89 2.11 3.33
C ARG A 155 3.25 1.76 2.73
N MET A 156 3.24 1.01 1.65
CA MET A 156 4.41 0.66 0.85
C MET A 156 4.34 1.40 -0.47
N GLU A 157 5.40 2.09 -0.87
CA GLU A 157 5.48 2.86 -2.10
C GLU A 157 6.64 2.35 -2.94
N PHE A 158 6.40 2.07 -4.22
CA PHE A 158 7.36 1.58 -5.20
C PHE A 158 7.49 2.59 -6.32
N ARG A 159 8.72 2.97 -6.66
CA ARG A 159 8.99 3.89 -7.77
C ARG A 159 8.95 3.12 -9.09
N ILE A 160 8.00 3.45 -9.96
CA ILE A 160 7.84 2.85 -11.29
C ILE A 160 8.04 3.97 -12.32
N GLY A 161 9.22 4.03 -12.94
CA GLY A 161 9.58 5.16 -13.80
C GLY A 161 9.49 6.49 -13.06
N ASP A 162 8.60 7.37 -13.52
CA ASP A 162 8.35 8.68 -12.91
C ASP A 162 7.19 8.73 -11.91
N ASP A 163 6.52 7.60 -11.68
CA ASP A 163 5.33 7.49 -10.84
C ASP A 163 5.57 6.62 -9.59
N TRP A 164 4.66 6.70 -8.64
CA TRP A 164 4.66 5.83 -7.46
C TRP A 164 3.48 4.88 -7.49
N LEU A 165 3.76 3.59 -7.43
CA LEU A 165 2.76 2.58 -7.11
C LEU A 165 2.73 2.39 -5.60
N VAL A 166 1.56 2.48 -5.00
CA VAL A 166 1.37 2.47 -3.56
C VAL A 166 0.46 1.32 -3.18
N TYR A 167 0.87 0.56 -2.17
CA TYR A 167 0.04 -0.39 -1.48
C TYR A 167 -0.29 0.12 -0.08
N ALA A 168 -1.57 0.27 0.25
CA ALA A 168 -2.03 0.71 1.57
C ALA A 168 -2.92 -0.34 2.22
N LEU A 169 -2.64 -0.66 3.49
CA LEU A 169 -3.30 -1.71 4.25
C LEU A 169 -3.66 -1.22 5.66
N SER A 170 -4.94 -1.34 6.02
CA SER A 170 -5.48 -0.98 7.33
C SER A 170 -5.10 -2.00 8.40
N PRO A 171 -4.79 -1.58 9.64
CA PRO A 171 -4.60 -2.48 10.78
C PRO A 171 -5.94 -2.94 11.38
N LYS A 172 -7.04 -2.24 11.07
CA LYS A 172 -8.39 -2.45 11.63
C LYS A 172 -9.27 -3.28 10.71
N ARG A 173 -10.20 -4.03 11.31
CA ARG A 173 -11.33 -4.71 10.66
C ARG A 173 -12.50 -3.78 10.40
#